data_AF-A0A5S9MEG1-F1
#
_entry.id   AF-A0A5S9MEG1-F1
#
_cell.length_a   1.000
_cell.length_b   1.000
_cell.length_c   1.000
_cell.angle_alpha   90.00
_cell.angle_beta   90.00
_cell.angle_gamma   90.00
#
_symmetry.space_group_name_H-M   'P 1'
#
loop_
_entity.id
_entity.type
_entity.pdbx_description
1 polymer ?
#
loop_
_entity_poly.entity_id
_entity_poly.type
_entity_poly.pdbx_seq_one_letter_code
_entity_poly.pdbx_strand_id
1 'polypeptide(L)'
;MHTLLLLKKGEIFSYGQCGLPYLIGGLIDHHRKLIARSAETFREKYGIDARCLHEVTSIDPEQKNSVGSSYENKKNPLQKAMTAS
;
A
#
# COMPACT_ATOMS: atom_id res chain seq x y z
N MET A 1 20.81 7.00 -4.00
CA MET A 1 19.89 5.92 -3.60
C MET A 1 18.47 6.43 -3.77
N HIS A 2 17.60 5.67 -4.45
CA HIS A 2 16.20 6.02 -4.65
C HIS A 2 15.35 5.18 -3.71
N THR A 3 14.59 5.81 -2.81
CA THR A 3 13.70 5.12 -1.88
C THR A 3 12.26 5.28 -2.37
N LEU A 4 11.57 4.16 -2.56
CA LEU A 4 10.15 4.14 -2.91
C LEU A 4 9.33 3.92 -1.63
N LEU A 5 8.35 4.79 -1.38
CA LEU A 5 7.38 4.66 -0.29
C LEU A 5 6.03 4.24 -0.87
N LEU A 6 5.42 3.23 -0.26
CA LEU A 6 4.11 2.72 -0.61
C LEU A 6 3.20 2.77 0.61
N LEU A 7 2.19 3.63 0.58
CA LEU A 7 1.23 3.80 1.67
C LEU A 7 -0.12 3.18 1.30
N LYS A 8 -0.77 2.54 2.26
CA LYS A 8 -2.12 1.99 2.10
C LYS A 8 -2.97 2.30 3.33
N LYS A 9 -4.20 2.79 3.12
CA LYS A 9 -5.19 3.01 4.18
C LYS A 9 -5.60 1.74 4.93
N GLY A 10 -5.84 0.65 4.21
CA GLY A 10 -6.24 -0.63 4.79
C GLY A 10 -5.05 -1.46 5.30
N GLU A 11 -5.36 -2.59 5.94
CA GLU A 11 -4.37 -3.47 6.58
C GLU A 11 -3.62 -4.40 5.61
N ILE A 12 -4.17 -4.64 4.41
CA ILE A 12 -3.72 -5.72 3.53
C ILE A 12 -3.32 -5.20 2.15
N PHE A 13 -2.07 -5.42 1.75
CA PHE A 13 -1.62 -5.17 0.38
C PHE A 13 -2.09 -6.26 -0.60
N SER A 14 -2.23 -5.88 -1.87
CA SER A 14 -2.40 -6.82 -2.99
C SER A 14 -3.51 -7.86 -2.79
N TYR A 15 -4.65 -7.43 -2.25
CA TYR A 15 -5.84 -8.25 -2.11
C TYR A 15 -6.56 -8.45 -3.44
N GLY A 16 -6.71 -9.70 -3.87
CA GLY A 16 -7.38 -10.07 -5.11
C GLY A 16 -8.91 -10.09 -4.96
N GLN A 17 -9.56 -8.95 -5.19
CA GLN A 17 -11.03 -8.83 -5.12
C GLN A 17 -11.76 -9.79 -6.07
N CYS A 18 -11.19 -10.07 -7.25
CA CYS A 18 -11.75 -11.03 -8.20
C CYS A 18 -11.85 -12.46 -7.64
N GLY A 19 -11.09 -12.79 -6.59
CA GLY A 19 -11.13 -14.10 -5.92
C GLY A 19 -12.26 -14.25 -4.90
N LEU A 20 -12.93 -13.16 -4.50
CA LEU A 20 -14.01 -13.17 -3.52
C LEU A 20 -15.17 -14.11 -3.85
N PRO A 21 -15.70 -14.15 -5.09
CA PRO A 21 -16.80 -15.06 -5.44
C PRO A 21 -16.44 -16.52 -5.20
N TYR A 22 -15.19 -16.90 -5.44
CA TYR A 22 -14.69 -18.26 -5.25
C TYR A 22 -14.48 -18.62 -3.78
N LEU A 23 -14.11 -17.65 -2.93
CA LEU A 23 -14.09 -17.82 -1.48
C LEU A 23 -15.50 -18.03 -0.92
N ILE A 24 -16.46 -17.18 -1.33
CA ILE A 24 -17.86 -17.29 -0.88
C ILE A 24 -18.50 -18.58 -1.38
N GLY A 25 -18.18 -19.00 -2.61
CA GLY A 25 -18.61 -20.26 -3.20
C GLY A 25 -17.91 -21.50 -2.64
N GLY A 26 -17.01 -21.37 -1.66
CA GLY A 26 -16.30 -22.48 -1.02
C GLY A 26 -15.21 -23.14 -1.87
N LEU A 27 -14.90 -22.59 -3.04
CA LEU A 27 -13.82 -23.08 -3.93
C LEU A 27 -12.44 -22.66 -3.43
N ILE A 28 -12.37 -21.57 -2.67
CA ILE A 28 -11.21 -21.15 -1.89
C ILE A 28 -11.58 -21.33 -0.42
N ASP A 29 -10.73 -22.03 0.31
CA ASP A 29 -10.93 -22.40 1.72
C ASP A 29 -10.63 -21.25 2.71
N HIS A 30 -9.71 -20.34 2.35
CA HIS A 30 -9.22 -19.31 3.25
C HIS A 30 -8.93 -17.97 2.55
N HIS A 31 -9.40 -16.87 3.14
CA HIS A 31 -9.20 -15.51 2.64
C HIS A 31 -7.73 -15.12 2.45
N ARG A 32 -6.81 -15.71 3.22
CA ARG A 32 -5.37 -15.48 3.08
C ARG A 32 -4.84 -15.86 1.70
N LYS A 33 -5.47 -16.80 1.00
CA LYS A 33 -5.12 -17.16 -0.39
C LYS A 33 -5.43 -16.05 -1.40
N LEU A 34 -6.22 -15.04 -1.02
CA LEU A 34 -6.51 -13.87 -1.84
C LEU A 34 -5.43 -12.78 -1.71
N ILE A 35 -4.46 -12.94 -0.80
CA ILE A 35 -3.40 -11.96 -0.57
C ILE A 35 -2.19 -12.35 -1.41
N ALA A 36 -1.94 -11.63 -2.50
CA ALA A 36 -0.84 -11.97 -3.40
C ALA A 36 0.53 -11.59 -2.85
N ARG A 37 0.64 -10.51 -2.07
CA ARG A 37 1.89 -10.01 -1.48
C ARG A 37 1.62 -9.29 -0.15
N SER A 38 2.51 -9.47 0.83
CA SER A 38 2.47 -8.75 2.10
C SER A 38 3.30 -7.46 2.04
N ALA A 39 3.12 -6.56 3.01
CA ALA A 39 3.99 -5.38 3.19
C ALA A 39 5.46 -5.79 3.37
N GLU A 40 5.71 -6.89 4.07
CA GLU A 40 7.03 -7.47 4.27
C GLU A 40 7.66 -7.92 2.96
N THR A 41 6.89 -8.56 2.06
CA THR A 41 7.38 -8.89 0.71
C THR A 41 7.87 -7.63 -0.03
N PHE A 42 7.17 -6.50 0.11
CA PHE A 42 7.62 -5.23 -0.48
C PHE A 42 8.93 -4.71 0.12
N ARG A 43 9.08 -4.78 1.45
CA ARG A 43 10.30 -4.34 2.13
C ARG A 43 11.50 -5.22 1.82
N GLU A 44 11.35 -6.53 1.98
CA GLU A 44 12.48 -7.47 1.93
C GLU A 44 12.89 -7.81 0.51
N LYS A 45 11.91 -8.06 -0.38
CA LYS A 45 12.19 -8.54 -1.74
C LYS A 45 12.38 -7.42 -2.74
N TYR A 46 11.71 -6.29 -2.54
CA TYR A 46 11.66 -5.20 -3.51
C TYR A 46 12.33 -3.92 -3.02
N GLY A 47 12.76 -3.84 -1.76
CA GLY A 47 13.37 -2.64 -1.19
C GLY A 47 12.42 -1.44 -1.14
N ILE A 48 11.11 -1.69 -1.06
CA ILE A 48 10.06 -0.66 -1.02
C ILE A 48 9.60 -0.52 0.43
N ASP A 49 9.65 0.70 0.96
CA ASP A 49 9.08 1.02 2.28
C ASP A 49 7.56 0.97 2.18
N ALA A 50 6.98 -0.17 2.51
CA ALA A 50 5.54 -0.41 2.44
C ALA A 50 4.91 -0.34 3.84
N ARG A 51 3.94 0.58 4.01
CA ARG A 51 3.25 0.84 5.28
C ARG A 51 1.73 0.74 5.10
N CYS A 52 1.10 -0.11 5.92
CA CYS A 52 -0.36 -0.20 6.04
C CYS A 52 -0.89 0.83 7.03
N LEU A 53 -2.23 0.99 7.09
CA LEU A 53 -2.89 1.94 7.98
C LEU A 53 -2.45 3.40 7.78
N HIS A 54 -1.98 3.75 6.59
CA HIS A 54 -1.58 5.11 6.23
C HIS A 54 -2.45 5.59 5.08
N GLU A 55 -3.35 6.53 5.37
CA GLU A 55 -4.15 7.22 4.37
C GLU A 55 -3.43 8.50 3.93
N VAL A 56 -3.26 8.69 2.63
CA VAL A 56 -2.78 9.95 2.06
C VAL A 56 -3.94 10.92 1.97
N THR A 57 -3.84 12.07 2.63
CA THR A 57 -4.91 13.07 2.67
C THR A 57 -4.64 14.28 1.78
N SER A 58 -3.38 14.54 1.46
CA SER A 58 -2.98 15.63 0.57
C SER A 58 -1.65 15.35 -0.12
N ILE A 59 -1.47 15.96 -1.29
CA ILE A 59 -0.23 15.95 -2.06
C ILE A 59 0.07 17.40 -2.45
N ASP A 60 1.28 17.85 -2.16
CA ASP A 60 1.78 19.17 -2.59
C ASP A 60 2.65 18.99 -3.85
N PRO A 61 2.14 19.36 -5.04
CA PRO A 61 2.88 19.23 -6.29
C PRO A 61 3.97 20.31 -6.45
N GLU A 62 3.82 21.47 -5.79
CA GLU A 62 4.79 22.57 -5.87
C GLU A 62 6.01 22.29 -4.99
N GLN A 63 5.78 21.74 -3.79
CA GLN A 63 6.84 21.09 -3.01
C GLN A 63 7.08 19.67 -3.51
N LYS A 64 7.37 19.54 -4.82
CA LYS A 64 7.70 18.32 -5.58
C LYS A 64 7.92 17.15 -4.65
N ASN A 65 6.84 16.44 -4.31
CA ASN A 65 6.83 15.19 -3.54
C ASN A 65 6.70 15.26 -2.00
N SER A 66 5.90 16.17 -1.44
CA SER A 66 5.45 16.01 -0.05
C SER A 66 4.03 15.41 0.02
N VAL A 67 3.89 14.37 0.86
CA VAL A 67 2.64 13.64 1.09
C VAL A 67 2.28 13.78 2.57
N GLY A 68 1.06 14.23 2.85
CA GLY A 68 0.48 14.22 4.19
C GLY A 68 -0.26 12.89 4.43
N SER A 69 -0.08 12.28 5.60
CA SER A 69 -0.80 11.07 5.99
C SER A 69 -1.44 11.17 7.37
N SER A 70 -2.64 10.60 7.54
CA SER A 70 -3.41 10.67 8.79
C SER A 70 -2.74 9.97 9.99
N TYR A 71 -1.83 9.01 9.76
CA TYR A 71 -1.15 8.26 10.84
C TYR A 71 0.24 8.79 11.20
N GLU A 72 0.82 9.68 10.39
CA GLU A 72 2.06 10.41 10.71
C GLU A 72 1.92 11.86 10.28
N ASN A 73 1.90 12.79 11.24
CA ASN A 73 2.02 14.23 10.99
C ASN A 73 3.48 14.60 10.64
N LYS A 74 4.11 13.84 9.73
CA LYS A 74 5.46 14.06 9.21
C LYS A 74 5.41 14.10 7.68
N LYS A 75 5.81 15.25 7.12
CA LYS A 75 6.05 15.38 5.68
C LYS A 75 7.26 14.52 5.32
N ASN A 76 7.04 13.48 4.51
CA ASN A 76 8.14 12.68 3.96
C ASN A 76 8.49 13.20 2.56
N PRO A 77 9.74 13.63 2.33
CA PRO A 77 10.19 14.01 1.00
C PRO A 77 10.31 12.75 0.14
N LEU A 78 9.46 12.64 -0.87
CA LEU A 78 9.53 11.57 -1.88
C LEU A 78 10.27 12.08 -3.13
N GLN A 79 10.60 11.20 -4.07
CA GLN A 79 11.13 11.62 -5.38
C GLN A 79 10.07 11.54 -6.47
N LYS A 80 9.02 10.74 -6.22
CA LYS A 80 7.86 10.57 -7.08
C LYS A 80 6.70 10.00 -6.26
N ALA A 81 5.53 10.63 -6.32
CA ALA A 81 4.31 10.10 -5.73
C ALA A 81 3.42 9.48 -6.82
N MET A 82 2.90 8.30 -6.56
CA MET A 82 1.90 7.64 -7.41
C MET A 82 0.77 7.15 -6.50
N THR A 83 -0.44 7.62 -6.76
CA THR A 83 -1.64 7.18 -6.05
C THR A 83 -2.36 6.13 -6.88
N ALA A 84 -2.88 5.10 -6.20
CA ALA A 84 -3.81 4.14 -6.76
C ALA A 84 -5.02 4.13 -5.84
N SER A 85 -6.21 4.39 -6.41
CA SER A 85 -7.50 4.32 -5.70
C SER A 85 -7.93 2.87 -5.48
#